data_AF-A0A930VAC2-F1
#
_entry.id   AF-A0A930VAC2-F1
#
_cell.length_a   1.000
_cell.length_b   1.000
_cell.length_c   1.000
_cell.angle_alpha   90.00
_cell.angle_beta   90.00
_cell.angle_gamma   90.00
#
_symmetry.space_group_name_H-M   'P 1'
#
loop_
_entity.id
_entity.type
_entity.pdbx_description
1 polymer ?
#
loop_
_entity_poly.entity_id
_entity_poly.type
_entity_poly.pdbx_seq_one_letter_code
_entity_poly.pdbx_strand_id
1 'polypeptide(L)'
;MTATTPPEQPSAAAPSSPEAVTEALLALGRDDAHPFTVAVESGRVVATWVYRDAQGALGHSRMDYKLRITLLPETHEYKRSEIKTERSGGTVSGTWSFNSAKVVGPVKQTLEVHGWQRRRSALGKAISGLFS
;
A
#
# COMPACT_ATOMS: atom_id res chain seq x y z
N MET A 1 -20.69 -18.68 47.94
CA MET A 1 -20.94 -18.38 46.52
C MET A 1 -19.64 -17.83 45.95
N THR A 2 -18.83 -18.64 45.27
CA THR A 2 -17.57 -18.22 44.65
C THR A 2 -17.84 -17.84 43.20
N ALA A 3 -17.64 -16.56 42.86
CA ALA A 3 -17.76 -16.07 41.50
C ALA A 3 -16.54 -16.52 40.68
N THR A 4 -16.77 -17.35 39.66
CA THR A 4 -15.78 -17.74 38.66
C THR A 4 -15.55 -16.56 37.72
N THR A 5 -14.35 -15.97 37.76
CA THR A 5 -13.86 -15.03 36.75
C THR A 5 -13.64 -15.79 35.43
N PRO A 6 -14.16 -15.33 34.27
CA PRO A 6 -13.84 -15.94 32.99
C PRO A 6 -12.37 -15.66 32.63
N PRO A 7 -11.68 -16.57 31.93
CA PRO A 7 -10.33 -16.31 31.45
C PRO A 7 -10.34 -15.16 30.44
N GLU A 8 -9.44 -14.19 30.63
CA GLU A 8 -9.10 -13.15 29.67
C GLU A 8 -8.77 -13.81 28.33
N GLN A 9 -9.72 -13.73 27.40
CA GLN A 9 -9.51 -14.03 26.00
C GLN A 9 -8.36 -13.12 25.51
N PRO A 10 -7.35 -13.63 24.77
CA PRO A 10 -6.30 -12.78 24.25
C PRO A 10 -6.97 -11.70 23.38
N SER A 11 -6.99 -10.48 23.91
CA SER A 11 -7.56 -9.34 23.23
C SER A 11 -6.84 -9.22 21.89
N ALA A 12 -7.56 -9.41 20.79
CA ALA A 12 -7.05 -9.09 19.47
C ALA A 12 -6.44 -7.69 19.58
N ALA A 13 -5.13 -7.58 19.33
CA ALA A 13 -4.42 -6.31 19.50
C ALA A 13 -5.19 -5.22 18.77
N ALA A 14 -5.55 -4.14 19.49
CA ALA A 14 -6.30 -3.05 18.89
C ALA A 14 -5.55 -2.52 17.66
N PRO A 15 -6.27 -2.15 16.58
CA PRO A 15 -5.63 -1.59 15.40
C PRO A 15 -4.81 -0.36 15.79
N SER A 16 -3.63 -0.21 15.17
CA SER A 16 -2.73 0.90 15.47
C SER A 16 -3.33 2.23 15.04
N SER A 17 -2.93 3.32 15.71
CA SER A 17 -3.37 4.66 15.36
C SER A 17 -2.92 5.05 13.93
N PRO A 18 -3.62 5.97 13.26
CA PRO A 18 -3.24 6.44 11.93
C PRO A 18 -1.82 7.04 11.90
N GLU A 19 -1.38 7.68 12.99
CA GLU A 19 -0.04 8.24 13.13
C GLU A 19 1.02 7.13 13.15
N ALA A 20 0.81 6.08 13.96
CA ALA A 20 1.74 4.95 14.05
C ALA A 20 1.88 4.23 12.70
N VAL A 21 0.77 4.05 11.97
CA VAL A 21 0.79 3.47 10.62
C VAL A 21 1.46 4.38 9.61
N THR A 22 1.23 5.69 9.70
CA THR A 22 1.91 6.66 8.83
C THR A 22 3.42 6.62 9.05
N GLU A 23 3.86 6.58 10.30
CA GLU A 23 5.27 6.45 10.64
C GLU A 23 5.88 5.14 10.14
N ALA A 24 5.19 4.01 10.32
CA ALA A 24 5.64 2.71 9.81
C ALA A 24 5.78 2.71 8.28
N LEU A 25 4.84 3.31 7.56
CA LEU A 25 4.92 3.45 6.10
C LEU A 25 6.04 4.39 5.67
N LEU A 26 6.30 5.47 6.41
CA LEU A 26 7.44 6.35 6.15
C LEU A 26 8.77 5.65 6.41
N ALA A 27 8.86 4.83 7.46
CA ALA A 27 10.04 4.01 7.74
C ALA A 27 10.28 2.99 6.62
N LEU A 28 9.22 2.34 6.12
CA LEU A 28 9.28 1.44 4.97
C LEU A 28 9.88 2.11 3.72
N GLY A 29 9.55 3.38 3.48
CA GLY A 29 10.10 4.15 2.36
C GLY A 29 11.54 4.65 2.54
N ARG A 30 12.13 4.45 3.72
CA ARG A 30 13.54 4.76 4.03
C ARG A 30 14.43 3.52 4.02
N ASP A 31 13.84 2.33 3.93
CA ASP A 31 14.56 1.07 3.86
C ASP A 31 15.13 0.87 2.44
N ASP A 32 16.45 0.75 2.34
CA ASP A 32 17.16 0.52 1.07
C ASP A 32 16.80 -0.83 0.43
N ALA A 33 16.15 -1.75 1.17
CA ALA A 33 15.59 -3.00 0.63
C ALA A 33 14.41 -2.77 -0.32
N HIS A 34 13.83 -1.57 -0.35
CA HIS A 34 12.65 -1.25 -1.14
C HIS A 34 12.97 -0.23 -2.24
N PRO A 35 12.56 -0.48 -3.51
CA PRO A 35 12.92 0.38 -4.63
C PRO A 35 12.07 1.66 -4.72
N PHE A 36 11.30 1.99 -3.66
CA PHE A 36 10.35 3.09 -3.64
C PHE A 36 10.54 3.94 -2.39
N THR A 37 10.12 5.20 -2.49
CA THR A 37 10.10 6.14 -1.36
C THR A 37 8.68 6.36 -0.89
N VAL A 38 8.50 6.78 0.36
CA VAL A 38 7.17 7.09 0.92
C VAL A 38 7.17 8.50 1.47
N ALA A 39 6.12 9.26 1.17
CA ALA A 39 5.91 10.61 1.66
C ALA A 39 4.44 10.85 2.00
N VAL A 40 4.15 11.89 2.77
CA VAL A 40 2.77 12.37 2.98
C VAL A 40 2.51 13.54 2.04
N GLU A 41 1.56 13.36 1.11
CA GLU A 41 1.09 14.41 0.19
C GLU A 41 -0.40 14.68 0.45
N SER A 42 -0.77 15.92 0.80
CA SER A 42 -2.17 16.32 0.98
C SER A 42 -2.98 15.41 1.92
N GLY A 43 -2.37 15.00 3.05
CA GLY A 43 -3.00 14.10 4.03
C GLY A 43 -3.14 12.65 3.57
N ARG A 44 -2.41 12.23 2.54
CA ARG A 44 -2.38 10.85 2.04
C ARG A 44 -0.95 10.35 2.05
N VAL A 45 -0.77 9.08 2.40
CA VAL A 45 0.53 8.43 2.27
C VAL A 45 0.72 8.02 0.81
N VAL A 46 1.82 8.44 0.19
CA VAL A 46 2.13 8.21 -1.21
C VAL A 46 3.46 7.48 -1.32
N ALA A 47 3.40 6.22 -1.73
CA ALA A 47 4.59 5.45 -2.09
C ALA A 47 4.91 5.67 -3.57
N THR A 48 6.11 6.15 -3.89
CA THR A 48 6.54 6.51 -5.24
C THR A 48 7.72 5.66 -5.67
N TRP A 49 7.59 4.99 -6.81
CA TRP A 49 8.70 4.31 -7.48
C TRP A 49 8.92 4.94 -8.85
N VAL A 50 10.12 5.48 -9.06
CA VAL A 50 10.58 5.94 -10.37
C VAL A 50 11.44 4.83 -10.96
N TYR A 51 10.87 4.06 -11.88
CA TYR A 51 11.59 3.03 -12.62
C TYR A 51 12.22 3.67 -13.86
N ARG A 52 13.55 3.74 -13.89
CA ARG A 52 14.35 4.16 -15.05
C ARG A 52 15.20 2.97 -15.42
N ASP A 53 14.98 2.38 -16.59
CA ASP A 53 15.76 1.18 -16.93
C ASP A 53 15.95 0.95 -18.43
N ALA A 54 15.19 1.64 -19.28
CA ALA A 54 15.43 1.58 -20.71
C ALA A 54 16.25 2.80 -21.13
N GLN A 55 17.56 2.64 -21.25
CA GLN A 55 18.41 3.48 -22.08
C GLN A 55 18.96 2.60 -23.21
N GLY A 56 18.42 2.77 -24.42
CA GLY A 56 18.94 2.16 -25.64
C GLY A 56 19.66 3.20 -26.48
N ALA A 57 20.47 2.75 -27.44
CA ALA A 57 21.18 3.64 -28.37
C ALA A 57 20.24 4.58 -29.17
N LEU A 58 18.96 4.23 -29.30
CA LEU A 58 17.95 4.95 -30.08
C LEU A 58 16.76 5.48 -29.25
N GLY A 59 16.83 5.42 -27.92
CA GLY A 59 15.71 5.91 -27.10
C GLY A 59 15.83 5.65 -25.61
N HIS A 60 14.90 6.24 -24.86
CA HIS A 60 14.74 6.04 -23.43
C HIS A 60 13.28 5.79 -23.06
N SER A 61 13.04 5.01 -22.00
CA SER A 61 11.74 4.93 -21.36
C SER A 61 11.86 5.08 -19.85
N ARG A 62 10.93 5.85 -19.29
CA ARG A 62 10.81 6.12 -17.86
C ARG A 62 9.39 5.83 -17.42
N MET A 63 9.26 5.11 -16.32
CA MET A 63 7.98 4.87 -15.66
C MET A 63 7.97 5.48 -14.27
N ASP A 64 7.02 6.37 -14.02
CA ASP A 64 6.71 6.85 -12.68
C ASP A 64 5.48 6.08 -12.19
N TYR A 65 5.60 5.43 -11.03
CA TYR A 65 4.52 4.76 -10.33
C TYR A 65 4.27 5.43 -8.99
N LYS A 66 3.00 5.74 -8.70
CA LYS A 66 2.56 6.24 -7.41
C LYS A 66 1.44 5.37 -6.85
N LEU A 67 1.61 4.90 -5.63
CA LEU A 67 0.61 4.23 -4.82
C LEU A 67 0.14 5.18 -3.72
N ARG A 68 -1.10 5.65 -3.82
CA ARG A 68 -1.74 6.53 -2.84
C ARG A 68 -2.59 5.72 -1.87
N ILE A 69 -2.33 5.92 -0.59
CA ILE A 69 -3.07 5.36 0.54
C ILE A 69 -3.77 6.49 1.28
N THR A 70 -5.08 6.33 1.48
CA THR A 70 -5.88 7.23 2.31
C THR A 70 -6.40 6.44 3.49
N LEU A 71 -5.96 6.81 4.68
CA LEU A 71 -6.41 6.21 5.94
C LEU A 71 -7.80 6.75 6.30
N LEU A 72 -8.66 5.87 6.79
CA LEU A 72 -9.99 6.16 7.31
C LEU A 72 -10.00 5.75 8.80
N PRO A 73 -9.60 6.65 9.71
CA PRO A 73 -9.37 6.30 11.12
C PRO A 73 -10.63 5.82 11.83
N GLU A 74 -11.79 6.39 11.50
CA GLU A 74 -13.09 6.00 12.07
C GLU A 74 -13.41 4.51 11.92
N THR A 75 -12.91 3.87 10.86
CA THR A 75 -13.22 2.46 10.54
C THR A 75 -11.99 1.56 10.52
N HIS A 76 -10.79 2.10 10.81
CA HIS A 76 -9.50 1.41 10.62
C HIS A 76 -9.37 0.78 9.23
N GLU A 77 -9.90 1.49 8.23
CA GLU A 77 -9.85 1.07 6.84
C GLU A 77 -8.92 1.98 6.03
N TYR A 78 -8.45 1.51 4.88
CA TYR A 78 -7.74 2.35 3.92
C TYR A 78 -8.32 2.24 2.51
N LYS A 79 -8.24 3.34 1.77
CA LYS A 79 -8.44 3.36 0.31
C LYS A 79 -7.09 3.34 -0.38
N ARG A 80 -7.06 2.72 -1.56
CA ARG A 80 -5.88 2.58 -2.41
C ARG A 80 -6.17 3.12 -3.80
N SER A 81 -5.25 3.91 -4.34
CA SER A 81 -5.27 4.38 -5.73
C SER A 81 -3.87 4.26 -6.31
N GLU A 82 -3.78 3.76 -7.55
CA GLU A 82 -2.52 3.56 -8.26
C GLU A 82 -2.50 4.49 -9.48
N ILE A 83 -1.39 5.21 -9.66
CA ILE A 83 -1.18 6.10 -10.79
C ILE A 83 0.09 5.64 -11.48
N LYS A 84 -0.02 5.34 -12.77
CA LYS A 84 1.10 4.97 -13.62
C LYS A 84 1.27 6.04 -14.67
N THR A 85 2.48 6.54 -14.85
CA THR A 85 2.82 7.47 -15.90
C THR A 85 4.05 6.95 -16.62
N GLU A 86 3.90 6.64 -17.89
CA GLU A 86 4.99 6.25 -18.76
C GLU A 86 5.36 7.44 -19.64
N ARG A 87 6.67 7.67 -19.80
CA ARG A 87 7.23 8.59 -20.78
C ARG A 87 8.30 7.87 -21.56
N SER A 88 8.12 7.77 -22.86
CA SER A 88 9.02 7.08 -23.78
C SER A 88 9.43 8.04 -24.90
N GLY A 89 10.70 8.04 -25.28
CA GLY A 89 11.24 8.82 -26.39
C GLY A 89 12.15 7.96 -27.24
N GLY A 90 11.84 7.82 -28.53
CA GLY A 90 12.56 6.94 -29.45
C GLY A 90 12.14 5.46 -29.35
N THR A 91 12.88 4.58 -30.00
CA THR A 91 12.60 3.13 -30.00
C THR A 91 13.49 2.43 -28.98
N VAL A 92 12.87 1.87 -27.94
CA VAL A 92 13.54 1.01 -26.97
C VAL A 92 13.42 -0.43 -27.46
N SER A 93 14.56 -1.12 -27.61
CA SER A 93 14.59 -2.57 -27.84
C SER A 93 14.90 -3.28 -26.51
N GLY A 94 14.03 -4.21 -26.10
CA GLY A 94 14.18 -4.99 -24.87
C GLY A 94 12.85 -5.42 -24.25
N THR A 95 12.87 -6.51 -23.48
CA THR A 95 11.71 -6.94 -22.67
C THR A 95 11.66 -6.12 -21.39
N TRP A 96 10.77 -5.14 -21.36
CA TRP A 96 10.56 -4.26 -20.21
C TRP A 96 9.38 -4.76 -19.36
N SER A 97 9.60 -5.03 -18.07
CA SER A 97 8.50 -5.40 -17.15
C SER A 97 8.56 -4.67 -15.81
N PHE A 98 7.69 -3.68 -15.67
CA PHE A 98 7.43 -3.04 -14.38
C PHE A 98 6.56 -3.93 -13.48
N ASN A 99 6.96 -4.14 -12.23
CA ASN A 99 6.22 -4.97 -11.27
C ASN A 99 5.73 -4.17 -10.05
N SER A 100 4.50 -3.66 -10.09
CA SER A 100 3.88 -2.93 -8.96
C SER A 100 3.82 -3.70 -7.66
N ALA A 101 3.90 -5.04 -7.67
CA ALA A 101 3.87 -5.84 -6.44
C ALA A 101 5.04 -5.52 -5.50
N LYS A 102 6.17 -5.06 -6.03
CA LYS A 102 7.33 -4.61 -5.23
C LYS A 102 7.03 -3.38 -4.36
N VAL A 103 5.99 -2.62 -4.69
CA VAL A 103 5.52 -1.47 -3.89
C VAL A 103 4.27 -1.84 -3.10
N VAL A 104 3.30 -2.46 -3.76
CA VAL A 104 1.99 -2.78 -3.16
C VAL A 104 2.12 -3.82 -2.04
N GLY A 105 2.97 -4.84 -2.21
CA GLY A 105 3.14 -5.93 -1.25
C GLY A 105 3.60 -5.43 0.12
N PRO A 106 4.77 -4.77 0.22
CA PRO A 106 5.28 -4.27 1.50
C PRO A 106 4.35 -3.25 2.18
N VAL A 107 3.75 -2.34 1.40
CA VAL A 107 2.78 -1.36 1.93
C VAL A 107 1.53 -2.05 2.49
N LYS A 108 1.00 -3.05 1.76
CA LYS A 108 -0.15 -3.84 2.21
C LYS A 108 0.18 -4.60 3.49
N GLN A 109 1.33 -5.28 3.53
CA GLN A 109 1.75 -6.05 4.70
C GLN A 109 1.90 -5.16 5.94
N THR A 110 2.49 -3.97 5.77
CA THR A 110 2.60 -2.98 6.85
C THR A 110 1.21 -2.61 7.38
N LEU A 111 0.26 -2.28 6.50
CA LEU A 111 -1.11 -1.96 6.90
C LEU A 111 -1.78 -3.13 7.65
N GLU A 112 -1.65 -4.36 7.16
CA GLU A 112 -2.25 -5.55 7.78
C GLU A 112 -1.66 -5.85 9.16
N VAL A 113 -0.34 -5.74 9.33
CA VAL A 113 0.35 -5.91 10.64
C VAL A 113 -0.16 -4.91 11.67
N HIS A 114 -0.49 -3.69 11.24
CA HIS A 114 -1.05 -2.66 12.09
C HIS A 114 -2.58 -2.75 12.27
N GLY A 115 -3.23 -3.80 11.74
CA GLY A 115 -4.68 -4.01 11.88
C GLY A 115 -5.54 -3.16 10.92
N TRP A 116 -4.95 -2.58 9.88
CA TRP A 116 -5.68 -1.78 8.88
C TRP A 116 -6.13 -2.62 7.70
N GLN A 117 -7.41 -2.51 7.36
CA GLN A 117 -8.00 -3.31 6.29
C GLN A 117 -8.37 -2.47 5.06
N ARG A 118 -8.32 -3.07 3.87
CA ARG A 118 -8.73 -2.36 2.66
C ARG A 118 -10.25 -2.16 2.68
N ARG A 119 -10.71 -0.92 2.50
CA ARG A 119 -12.14 -0.64 2.32
C ARG A 119 -12.65 -1.36 1.08
N ARG A 120 -13.55 -2.33 1.28
CA ARG A 120 -14.28 -2.99 0.20
C ARG A 120 -15.33 -2.03 -0.38
N SER A 121 -15.50 -2.02 -1.69
CA SER A 121 -16.59 -1.28 -2.34
C SER A 121 -17.94 -1.86 -1.91
N ALA A 122 -19.00 -1.05 -1.92
CA ALA A 122 -20.35 -1.50 -1.56
C ALA A 122 -20.82 -2.70 -2.40
N LEU A 123 -20.42 -2.74 -3.69
CA LEU A 123 -20.65 -3.88 -4.58
C LEU A 123 -19.96 -5.17 -4.09
N GLY A 124 -18.74 -5.06 -3.56
CA GLY A 124 -18.01 -6.19 -2.98
C GLY A 124 -18.59 -6.71 -1.67
N LYS A 125 -19.32 -5.86 -0.92
CA LYS A 125 -20.09 -6.31 0.25
C LYS A 125 -21.37 -7.05 -0.16
N ALA A 126 -22.05 -6.58 -1.22
CA ALA A 126 -23.28 -7.21 -1.72
C ALA A 126 -23.05 -8.62 -2.30
N ILE A 127 -21.96 -8.83 -3.04
CA ILE A 127 -21.66 -10.15 -3.63
C ILE A 127 -21.26 -11.17 -2.55
N SER A 128 -20.54 -10.77 -1.50
CA SER A 128 -20.17 -11.67 -0.41
C SER A 128 -21.38 -12.16 0.40
N GLY A 129 -22.47 -11.39 0.44
CA GLY A 129 -23.71 -11.78 1.10
C GLY A 129 -24.63 -12.67 0.24
N LEU A 130 -24.35 -12.79 -1.07
CA LEU A 130 -25.11 -13.66 -1.98
C LEU A 130 -24.57 -15.10 -2.02
N PHE A 131 -23.39 -15.34 -1.45
CA PHE A 131 -22.75 -16.66 -1.38
C PHE A 131 -22.55 -17.15 0.06
N SER A 132 -23.32 -16.60 1.02
CA SER A 132 -23.29 -17.01 2.43
C SER A 132 -24.63 -17.54 2.90
#